data_AF-A0A925WSL3-F1
#
_entry.id   AF-A0A925WSL3-F1
#
_cell.length_a   1.000
_cell.length_b   1.000
_cell.length_c   1.000
_cell.angle_alpha   90.00
_cell.angle_beta   90.00
_cell.angle_gamma   90.00
#
_symmetry.space_group_name_H-M   'P 1'
#
loop_
_entity.id
_entity.type
_entity.pdbx_description
1 polymer ?
#
loop_
_entity_poly.entity_id
_entity_poly.type
_entity_poly.pdbx_seq_one_letter_code
_entity_poly.pdbx_strand_id
1 'polypeptide(L)' 'MDITLTTPALLFPAISLLMLAYTNRFLAIASLIRNLSAQQKSDPSPSLPGQIANLRRRIFLIRNMQWLGVFSILLAVL' A
#
# COMPACT_ATOMS: atom_id res chain seq x y z
N MET A 1 -24.39 22.77 1.37
CA MET A 1 -24.30 21.34 1.03
C MET A 1 -24.56 20.57 2.30
N ASP A 2 -25.77 20.02 2.44
CA ASP A 2 -26.10 19.15 3.57
C ASP A 2 -25.53 17.77 3.29
N ILE A 3 -24.48 17.40 4.03
CA ILE A 3 -23.94 16.04 3.97
C ILE A 3 -24.97 15.14 4.66
N THR A 4 -25.81 14.49 3.87
CA THR A 4 -26.81 13.55 4.37
C THR A 4 -26.14 12.36 5.06
N LEU A 5 -26.79 11.80 6.08
CA LEU A 5 -26.26 10.69 6.91
C LEU A 5 -25.79 9.46 6.09
N THR A 6 -26.27 9.31 4.86
CA THR A 6 -25.91 8.29 3.89
C THR A 6 -24.47 8.42 3.37
N THR A 7 -23.94 9.64 3.31
CA THR A 7 -22.66 9.96 2.71
C THR A 7 -21.47 9.43 3.55
N PRO A 8 -21.40 9.65 4.87
CA PRO A 8 -20.43 8.98 5.74
C PRO A 8 -20.59 7.45 5.76
N ALA A 9 -21.83 6.96 5.67
CA ALA A 9 -22.14 5.53 5.71
C ALA A 9 -21.60 4.76 4.50
N LEU A 10 -21.49 5.39 3.33
CA LEU A 10 -20.89 4.80 2.12
C LEU A 10 -19.37 4.97 2.08
N LEU A 11 -18.83 6.04 2.66
CA LEU A 11 -17.39 6.31 2.70
C LEU A 11 -16.61 5.28 3.52
N PHE A 12 -17.12 4.92 4.71
CA PHE A 12 -16.44 4.01 5.62
C PHE A 12 -16.12 2.64 5.00
N PRO A 13 -17.08 1.90 4.40
CA PRO A 13 -16.79 0.61 3.77
C PRO A 13 -15.87 0.73 2.55
N ALA A 14 -16.01 1.78 1.74
CA ALA A 14 -15.15 2.01 0.57
C ALA A 14 -13.69 2.25 0.97
N ILE A 15 -13.44 3.12 1.95
CA ILE A 15 -12.11 3.39 2.48
C ILE A 15 -11.55 2.13 3.16
N SER A 16 -12.35 1.42 3.94
CA SER A 16 -11.93 0.18 4.62
C SER A 16 -11.49 -0.90 3.63
N LEU A 17 -12.24 -1.11 2.54
CA LEU A 17 -11.88 -2.06 1.48
C LEU A 17 -10.60 -1.65 0.76
N LEU A 18 -10.44 -0.35 0.47
CA LEU A 18 -9.22 0.21 -0.11
C LEU A 18 -8.00 -0.03 0.80
N MET A 19 -8.12 0.27 2.10
CA MET A 19 -7.07 0.02 3.09
C MET A 19 -6.70 -1.46 3.16
N LEU A 20 -7.68 -2.36 3.17
CA LEU A 20 -7.47 -3.81 3.22
C LEU A 20 -6.69 -4.30 1.99
N ALA A 21 -7.08 -3.86 0.79
CA ALA A 21 -6.42 -4.23 -0.44
C ALA A 21 -4.94 -3.79 -0.48
N TYR A 22 -4.65 -2.56 -0.07
CA TYR A 22 -3.26 -2.05 -0.04
C TYR A 22 -2.43 -2.63 1.11
N THR A 23 -3.04 -2.91 2.27
CA THR A 23 -2.40 -3.62 3.38
C THR A 23 -1.94 -5.01 2.94
N ASN A 24 -2.76 -5.76 2.20
CA ASN A 24 -2.39 -7.07 1.68
C ASN A 24 -1.18 -7.00 0.73
N ARG A 25 -1.16 -6.03 -0.19
CA ARG A 25 -0.01 -5.80 -1.08
C ARG A 25 1.25 -5.41 -0.32
N PHE A 26 1.11 -4.56 0.69
CA PHE A 26 2.22 -4.15 1.56
C PHE A 26 2.82 -5.34 2.31
N LEU A 27 1.99 -6.17 2.94
CA LEU A 27 2.43 -7.35 3.70
C LEU A 27 3.19 -8.35 2.82
N ALA A 28 2.70 -8.62 1.61
CA ALA A 28 3.36 -9.50 0.66
C ALA A 28 4.78 -9.01 0.30
N ILE A 29 4.92 -7.73 -0.04
CA ILE A 29 6.22 -7.15 -0.39
C ILE A 29 7.13 -7.06 0.83
N ALA A 30 6.62 -6.70 2.01
CA ALA A 30 7.38 -6.66 3.24
C ALA A 30 7.90 -8.05 3.65
N SER A 31 7.12 -9.10 3.43
CA SER A 31 7.58 -10.49 3.60
C SER A 31 8.73 -10.81 2.63
N LEU A 32 8.58 -10.45 1.35
CA LEU A 32 9.62 -10.68 0.34
C LEU A 32 10.92 -9.93 0.66
N ILE A 33 10.85 -8.67 1.08
CA ILE A 33 12.03 -7.89 1.49
C ILE A 33 12.74 -8.58 2.67
N ARG A 34 12.00 -9.08 3.67
CA ARG A 34 12.58 -9.80 4.82
C ARG A 34 13.31 -11.07 4.38
N ASN A 35 12.69 -11.86 3.50
CA ASN A 35 13.30 -13.08 2.96
C ASN A 35 14.57 -12.79 2.15
N LEU A 36 14.54 -11.78 1.27
CA LEU A 36 15.71 -11.37 0.49
C LEU A 36 16.82 -10.79 1.37
N SER A 37 16.46 -10.04 2.43
CA SER A 37 17.43 -9.50 3.38
C SER A 37 18.09 -10.62 4.21
N ALA A 38 17.37 -11.70 4.50
CA ALA A 38 17.92 -12.88 5.14
C ALA A 38 18.88 -13.64 4.18
N GLN A 39 18.46 -13.85 2.93
CA GLN A 39 19.31 -14.47 1.90
C GLN A 39 20.60 -13.69 1.66
N GLN A 40 20.54 -12.35 1.62
CA GLN A 40 21.72 -11.51 1.45
C GLN A 40 22.78 -11.70 2.55
N LYS A 41 22.37 -12.05 3.78
CA LYS A 41 23.31 -12.36 4.87
C LYS A 41 23.95 -13.74 4.72
N SER A 42 23.24 -14.69 4.13
CA SER A 42 23.70 -16.07 3.93
C SER A 42 24.56 -16.24 2.68
N ASP A 43 24.18 -15.56 1.59
CA ASP A 43 24.88 -15.57 0.30
C ASP A 43 24.77 -14.16 -0.33
N PRO A 44 25.84 -13.34 -0.23
CA PRO A 44 25.82 -11.97 -0.73
C PRO A 44 25.96 -11.95 -2.26
N SER A 45 24.86 -12.22 -2.96
CA SER A 45 24.80 -12.04 -4.41
C SER A 45 24.73 -10.55 -4.78
N PRO A 46 25.39 -10.11 -5.88
CA PRO A 46 25.41 -8.71 -6.30
C PRO A 46 24.03 -8.18 -6.75
N SER A 47 23.06 -9.06 -7.02
CA SER A 47 21.73 -8.68 -7.51
C SER A 47 20.68 -8.48 -6.41
N LEU A 48 20.90 -9.05 -5.21
CA LEU A 48 20.01 -8.93 -4.05
C LEU A 48 19.76 -7.47 -3.59
N PRO A 49 20.78 -6.60 -3.50
CA PRO A 49 20.57 -5.20 -3.10
C PRO A 49 19.63 -4.45 -4.07
N GLY A 50 19.78 -4.68 -5.37
CA GLY A 50 18.96 -4.07 -6.41
C GLY A 50 17.49 -4.51 -6.33
N GLN A 51 17.25 -5.80 -6.06
CA GLN A 51 15.90 -6.33 -5.86
C GLN A 51 15.23 -5.72 -4.62
N ILE A 52 15.94 -5.66 -3.48
CA ILE A 52 15.42 -5.05 -2.25
C ILE A 52 15.08 -3.56 -2.49
N ALA A 53 15.95 -2.82 -3.19
CA ALA A 53 15.69 -1.42 -3.54
C ALA A 53 14.43 -1.26 -4.41
N ASN A 54 14.25 -2.14 -5.41
CA ASN A 54 13.05 -2.13 -6.26
C ASN A 54 11.77 -2.39 -5.44
N LEU A 55 11.80 -3.38 -4.54
CA LEU A 55 10.65 -3.70 -3.67
C LEU A 55 10.32 -2.56 -2.70
N ARG A 56 11.33 -1.88 -2.14
CA ARG A 56 11.13 -0.68 -1.31
C ARG A 56 10.47 0.44 -2.11
N ARG A 57 10.90 0.66 -3.36
CA ARG A 57 10.25 1.63 -4.27
C ARG A 57 8.81 1.24 -4.56
N ARG A 58 8.52 -0.05 -4.74
CA ARG A 58 7.17 -0.56 -4.95
C ARG A 58 6.26 -0.32 -3.74
N ILE A 59 6.77 -0.44 -2.51
CA ILE A 59 6.05 -0.05 -1.29
C ILE A 59 5.69 1.44 -1.31
N PHE A 60 6.64 2.30 -1.68
CA PHE A 60 6.39 3.75 -1.78
C PHE A 60 5.28 4.07 -2.79
N LEU A 61 5.28 3.42 -3.95
CA LEU A 61 4.24 3.57 -4.96
C LEU A 61 2.86 3.11 -4.44
N ILE A 62 2.78 1.94 -3.81
CA ILE A 62 1.54 1.43 -3.19
C ILE A 62 0.98 2.44 -2.19
N ARG A 63 1.82 2.98 -1.31
CA ARG A 63 1.40 3.97 -0.32
C ARG A 63 0.85 5.25 -0.97
N ASN A 64 1.49 5.74 -2.03
CA ASN A 64 1.02 6.93 -2.74
C ASN A 64 -0.30 6.66 -3.47
N MET A 65 -0.46 5.49 -4.11
CA MET A 65 -1.71 5.12 -4.75
C MET A 65 -2.86 4.97 -3.74
N GLN A 66 -2.56 4.49 -2.53
CA GLN A 66 -3.52 4.41 -1.43
C GLN A 66 -4.00 5.80 -0.98
N TRP A 67 -3.07 6.74 -0.79
CA TRP A 67 -3.41 8.13 -0.47
C TRP A 67 -4.22 8.81 -1.57
N LEU A 68 -3.80 8.66 -2.83
CA LEU A 68 -4.55 9.18 -3.97
C LEU A 68 -5.96 8.58 -4.06
N GLY A 69 -6.10 7.28 -3.77
CA GLY A 69 -7.40 6.62 -3.74
C GLY A 69 -8.32 7.17 -2.65
N VAL A 70 -7.80 7.35 -1.43
CA VAL A 70 -8.58 7.98 -0.33
C VAL A 70 -8.95 9.41 -0.71
N PHE A 71 -8.00 10.19 -1.22
CA PHE A 71 -8.24 11.57 -1.60
C PHE A 71 -9.28 11.69 -2.73
N SER A 72 -9.23 10.80 -3.71
CA SER A 72 -10.23 10.73 -4.78
C SER A 72 -11.63 10.40 -4.24
N ILE A 73 -11.75 9.49 -3.27
CA ILE A 73 -13.03 9.14 -2.66
C ILE A 73 -13.58 10.32 -1.85
N LEU A 74 -12.72 11.03 -1.11
CA LEU A 74 -13.12 12.22 -0.36
C LEU A 74 -13.57 13.36 -1.28
N LEU A 75 -12.85 13.62 -2.37
CA LEU A 75 -13.22 14.63 -3.36
C LEU A 75 -14.50 14.28 -4.12
N ALA A 76 -14.79 13.00 -4.34
CA ALA A 76 -16.02 12.58 -5.02
C ALA A 76 -17.29 12.82 -4.18
N VAL A 77 -17.11 13.03 -2.88
CA VAL A 77 -18.19 13.15 -1.89
C VAL A 77 -18.36 14.58 -1.38
N LEU A 78 -17.31 15.40 -1.43
CA LEU A 78 -17.35 16.83 -1.10
C LEU A 78 -18.10 17.63 -2.19
#